data_AF-A0A1B1AM50-F1
#
_entry.id   AF-A0A1B1AM50-F1
#
_cell.length_a   1.000
_cell.length_b   1.000
_cell.length_c   1.000
_cell.angle_alpha   90.00
_cell.angle_beta   90.00
_cell.angle_gamma   90.00
#
_symmetry.space_group_name_H-M   'P 1'
#
loop_
_entity.id
_entity.type
_entity.pdbx_description
1 polymer ?
#
loop_
_entity_poly.entity_id
_entity_poly.type
_entity_poly.pdbx_seq_one_letter_code
_entity_poly.pdbx_strand_id
1 'polypeptide(L)'
;MKRGLAFALVAALGACAPSPVEMPAARAAEVLNLFAAGAGPANICSRDGRLLLRGAVQAYSREMQQAGVAWPVIPGTAAETDDVTSVDISVMIAFAAGFVETNDFQNPARGMLSHLTFTQWPEIQSIRSAARDACADVQALQQAASRFVIEQTRLAQMTHVVNVRNQGRETAERLRRQSVRVERAHTQMREMAAVLEARMRGAGV
;
A
#
# COMPACT_ATOMS: atom_id res chain seq x y z
N MET A 1 5.03 53.35 21.91
CA MET A 1 5.54 51.97 21.92
C MET A 1 4.48 51.05 22.53
N LYS A 2 3.79 50.22 21.73
CA LYS A 2 2.90 49.12 22.19
C LYS A 2 2.47 48.29 20.97
N ARG A 3 3.32 47.33 20.58
CA ARG A 3 2.97 46.21 19.67
C ARG A 3 3.87 45.04 20.06
N GLY A 4 3.32 44.06 20.76
CA GLY A 4 4.04 42.87 21.14
C GLY A 4 3.13 41.96 21.96
N LEU A 5 3.10 40.68 21.59
CA LEU A 5 2.38 39.55 22.21
C LEU A 5 0.93 39.33 21.75
N ALA A 6 0.78 38.86 20.50
CA ALA A 6 -0.43 38.14 20.09
C ALA A 6 -0.15 36.96 19.11
N PHE A 7 1.06 36.37 19.13
CA PHE A 7 1.44 35.27 18.22
C PHE A 7 2.24 34.15 18.91
N ALA A 8 1.74 33.61 20.03
CA ALA A 8 2.44 32.52 20.73
C ALA A 8 1.53 31.39 21.26
N LEU A 9 0.26 31.30 20.83
CA LEU A 9 -0.72 30.38 21.44
C LEU A 9 -1.40 29.39 20.47
N VAL A 10 -0.80 29.12 19.31
CA VAL A 10 -1.34 28.12 18.35
C VAL A 10 -0.45 26.86 18.24
N ALA A 11 0.76 26.85 18.78
CA ALA A 11 1.68 25.71 18.64
C ALA A 11 1.43 24.53 19.61
N ALA A 12 0.66 24.73 20.70
CA ALA A 12 0.50 23.71 21.74
C ALA A 12 -0.65 22.71 21.52
N LEU A 13 -1.55 22.96 20.55
CA LEU A 13 -2.69 22.07 20.25
C LEU A 13 -2.43 21.08 19.10
N GLY A 14 -1.24 21.12 18.48
CA GLY A 14 -0.83 20.18 17.42
C GLY A 14 -0.18 18.88 17.92
N ALA A 15 0.11 18.75 19.23
CA ALA A 15 0.96 17.69 19.78
C ALA A 15 0.22 16.44 20.29
N CYS A 16 -1.11 16.36 20.15
CA CYS A 16 -1.91 15.23 20.67
C CYS A 16 -2.42 14.30 19.57
N ALA A 17 -1.73 14.20 18.43
CA ALA A 17 -1.91 13.05 17.56
C ALA A 17 -1.19 11.86 18.19
N PRO A 18 -1.85 10.71 18.44
CA PRO A 18 -1.18 9.52 18.96
C PRO A 18 -0.02 9.16 18.02
N SER A 19 1.19 9.06 18.58
CA SER A 19 2.37 8.64 17.84
C SER A 19 2.19 7.20 17.32
N PRO A 20 2.67 6.88 16.12
CA PRO A 20 2.68 5.51 15.63
C PRO A 20 3.42 4.57 16.58
N VAL A 21 3.04 3.28 16.55
CA VAL A 21 3.61 2.26 17.45
C VAL A 21 5.07 2.03 17.10
N GLU A 22 5.98 2.26 18.05
CA GLU A 22 7.39 1.92 17.86
C GLU A 22 7.58 0.39 17.83
N MET A 23 8.32 -0.11 16.84
CA MET A 23 8.62 -1.53 16.70
C MET A 23 9.93 -1.78 15.94
N PRO A 24 10.59 -2.94 16.16
CA PRO A 24 11.75 -3.35 15.37
C PRO A 24 11.40 -3.65 13.90
N ALA A 25 12.37 -3.49 13.00
CA ALA A 25 12.20 -3.73 11.57
C ALA A 25 11.69 -5.14 11.22
N ALA A 26 12.18 -6.17 11.91
CA ALA A 26 11.72 -7.55 11.70
C ALA A 26 10.23 -7.72 12.01
N ARG A 27 9.76 -7.10 13.10
CA ARG A 27 8.34 -7.11 13.46
C ARG A 27 7.51 -6.30 12.48
N ALA A 28 8.03 -5.16 12.01
CA ALA A 28 7.39 -4.35 11.00
C ALA A 28 7.19 -5.13 9.69
N ALA A 29 8.22 -5.85 9.23
CA ALA A 29 8.13 -6.71 8.06
C ALA A 29 7.05 -7.79 8.22
N GLU A 30 6.97 -8.44 9.39
CA GLU A 30 5.92 -9.42 9.70
C GLU A 30 4.51 -8.79 9.63
N VAL A 31 4.32 -7.63 10.25
CA VAL A 31 3.04 -6.90 10.23
C VAL A 31 2.64 -6.53 8.81
N LEU A 32 3.58 -6.03 8.00
CA LEU A 32 3.32 -5.66 6.61
C LEU A 32 3.02 -6.87 5.73
N ASN A 33 3.70 -8.00 5.94
CA ASN A 33 3.39 -9.25 5.24
C ASN A 33 2.00 -9.79 5.60
N LEU A 34 1.64 -9.77 6.89
CA LEU A 34 0.30 -10.15 7.34
C LEU A 34 -0.78 -9.22 6.79
N PHE A 35 -0.50 -7.91 6.75
CA PHE A 35 -1.37 -6.92 6.13
C PHE A 35 -1.57 -7.21 4.63
N ALA A 36 -0.48 -7.45 3.88
CA ALA A 36 -0.55 -7.82 2.47
C ALA A 36 -1.31 -9.14 2.24
N ALA A 37 -1.21 -10.10 3.17
CA ALA A 37 -1.96 -11.34 3.12
C ALA A 37 -3.46 -11.18 3.48
N GLY A 38 -3.90 -10.00 3.93
CA GLY A 38 -5.25 -9.79 4.45
C GLY A 38 -5.49 -10.41 5.82
N ALA A 39 -4.43 -10.87 6.49
CA ALA A 39 -4.43 -11.53 7.80
C ALA A 39 -3.77 -10.63 8.88
N GLY A 40 -3.84 -9.31 8.69
CA GLY A 40 -3.21 -8.34 9.57
C GLY A 40 -3.63 -8.52 11.03
N PRO A 41 -2.72 -8.35 12.00
CA PRO A 41 -3.00 -8.57 13.42
C PRO A 41 -4.02 -7.58 14.02
N ALA A 42 -4.37 -6.51 13.30
CA ALA A 42 -5.34 -5.52 13.70
C ALA A 42 -6.24 -5.10 12.53
N ASN A 43 -7.51 -4.79 12.85
CA ASN A 43 -8.48 -4.27 11.88
C ASN A 43 -8.05 -2.87 11.40
N ILE A 44 -7.66 -2.73 10.14
CA ILE A 44 -7.18 -1.45 9.58
C ILE A 44 -8.26 -0.35 9.55
N CYS A 45 -9.54 -0.74 9.65
CA CYS A 45 -10.63 0.20 9.78
C CYS A 45 -10.75 0.81 11.18
N SER A 46 -10.10 0.22 12.19
CA SER A 46 -10.02 0.79 13.54
C SER A 46 -8.87 1.79 13.67
N ARG A 47 -8.95 2.66 14.69
CA ARG A 47 -7.88 3.61 15.02
C ARG A 47 -6.58 2.89 15.36
N ASP A 48 -6.66 1.88 16.22
CA ASP A 48 -5.48 1.14 16.69
C ASP A 48 -4.82 0.34 15.55
N GLY A 49 -5.62 -0.23 14.65
CA GLY A 49 -5.08 -0.89 13.46
C GLY A 49 -4.33 0.05 12.54
N ARG A 50 -4.84 1.29 12.35
CA ARG A 50 -4.10 2.32 11.60
C ARG A 50 -2.81 2.71 12.30
N LEU A 51 -2.81 2.93 13.61
CA LEU A 51 -1.59 3.28 14.34
C LEU A 51 -0.53 2.18 14.29
N LEU A 52 -0.96 0.92 14.34
CA LEU A 52 -0.07 -0.21 14.16
C LEU A 52 0.53 -0.25 12.75
N LEU A 53 -0.30 -0.06 11.71
CA LEU A 53 0.18 -0.03 10.32
C LEU A 53 1.16 1.13 10.09
N ARG A 54 0.85 2.32 10.59
CA ARG A 54 1.74 3.49 10.51
C ARG A 54 3.08 3.21 11.16
N GLY A 55 3.08 2.58 12.34
CA GLY A 55 4.30 2.19 13.04
C GLY A 55 5.14 1.19 12.24
N ALA A 56 4.48 0.21 11.63
CA ALA A 56 5.14 -0.77 10.78
C ALA A 56 5.75 -0.12 9.52
N VAL A 57 5.01 0.76 8.84
CA VAL A 57 5.54 1.51 7.68
C VAL A 57 6.74 2.37 8.08
N GLN A 58 6.67 3.07 9.21
CA GLN A 58 7.79 3.89 9.71
C GLN A 58 9.04 3.08 10.01
N ALA A 59 8.90 1.98 10.75
CA ALA A 59 10.01 1.13 11.12
C ALA A 59 10.63 0.44 9.89
N TYR A 60 9.80 -0.09 8.99
CA TYR A 60 10.28 -0.77 7.78
C TYR A 60 10.89 0.21 6.78
N SER A 61 10.29 1.38 6.58
CA SER A 61 10.86 2.41 5.68
C SER A 61 12.22 2.91 6.17
N ARG A 62 12.43 2.98 7.50
CA ARG A 62 13.74 3.29 8.08
C ARG A 62 14.78 2.23 7.78
N GLU A 63 14.43 0.96 7.94
CA GLU A 63 15.31 -0.16 7.60
C GLU A 63 15.70 -0.13 6.12
N MET A 64 14.73 0.03 5.22
CA MET A 64 14.98 0.09 3.77
C MET A 64 15.88 1.27 3.40
N GLN A 65 15.66 2.44 4.01
CA GLN A 65 16.55 3.59 3.80
C GLN A 65 17.98 3.30 4.25
N GLN A 66 18.18 2.65 5.40
CA GLN A 66 19.51 2.27 5.89
C GLN A 66 20.19 1.25 4.97
N ALA A 67 19.40 0.36 4.36
CA ALA A 67 19.86 -0.58 3.34
C ALA A 67 20.08 0.06 1.94
N GLY A 68 19.78 1.36 1.76
CA GLY A 68 19.90 2.04 0.47
C GLY A 68 18.81 1.66 -0.54
N VAL A 69 17.70 1.06 -0.07
CA VAL A 69 16.58 0.61 -0.90
C VAL A 69 15.47 1.67 -0.89
N ALA A 70 15.05 2.12 -2.07
CA ALA A 70 13.88 2.98 -2.21
C ALA A 70 12.60 2.14 -2.05
N TRP A 71 11.87 2.37 -0.96
CA TRP A 71 10.67 1.61 -0.62
C TRP A 71 9.52 2.52 -0.12
N PRO A 72 8.26 2.28 -0.51
CA PRO A 72 7.79 1.22 -1.42
C PRO A 72 8.17 1.48 -2.88
N VAL A 73 8.11 0.43 -3.70
CA VAL A 73 8.19 0.59 -5.16
C VAL A 73 6.95 1.34 -5.63
N ILE A 74 7.13 2.52 -6.24
CA ILE A 74 6.05 3.36 -6.77
C ILE A 74 5.93 3.10 -8.28
N PRO A 75 4.83 2.48 -8.75
CA PRO A 75 4.64 2.20 -10.17
C PRO A 75 4.74 3.47 -11.03
N GLY A 76 5.47 3.39 -12.14
CA GLY A 76 5.58 4.48 -13.13
C GLY A 76 6.70 5.51 -12.88
N THR A 77 7.55 5.34 -11.86
CA THR A 77 8.60 6.33 -11.55
C THR A 77 10.03 5.98 -12.02
N ALA A 78 10.48 4.71 -12.09
CA ALA A 78 11.83 4.40 -12.63
C ALA A 78 12.22 2.93 -12.87
N ALA A 79 11.46 1.89 -12.51
CA ALA A 79 11.89 0.50 -12.69
C ALA A 79 10.77 -0.36 -13.27
N GLU A 80 11.17 -1.42 -13.99
CA GLU A 80 10.28 -2.46 -14.50
C GLU A 80 9.22 -2.81 -13.44
N THR A 81 7.97 -2.95 -13.87
CA THR A 81 6.83 -3.36 -13.03
C THR A 81 7.03 -4.74 -12.36
N ASP A 82 8.13 -5.42 -12.68
CA ASP A 82 8.44 -6.79 -12.28
C ASP A 82 8.91 -6.91 -10.82
N ASP A 83 9.31 -5.81 -10.19
CA ASP A 83 9.78 -5.78 -8.78
C ASP A 83 8.71 -5.33 -7.76
N VAL A 84 7.48 -5.04 -8.19
CA VAL A 84 6.41 -4.64 -7.27
C VAL A 84 5.95 -5.85 -6.45
N THR A 85 6.10 -5.79 -5.14
CA THR A 85 5.64 -6.85 -4.23
C THR A 85 4.20 -6.62 -3.77
N SER A 86 3.58 -7.68 -3.21
CA SER A 86 2.26 -7.56 -2.59
C SER A 86 2.24 -6.59 -1.40
N VAL A 87 3.38 -6.43 -0.72
CA VAL A 87 3.56 -5.44 0.35
C VAL A 87 3.57 -4.03 -0.22
N ASP A 88 4.30 -3.79 -1.32
CA ASP A 88 4.35 -2.48 -1.97
C ASP A 88 2.95 -2.00 -2.38
N ILE A 89 2.21 -2.83 -3.11
CA ILE A 89 0.86 -2.45 -3.56
C ILE A 89 -0.09 -2.23 -2.38
N SER A 90 0.03 -3.05 -1.33
CA SER A 90 -0.80 -2.90 -0.12
C SER A 90 -0.55 -1.58 0.59
N VAL A 91 0.71 -1.20 0.74
CA VAL A 91 1.11 0.06 1.38
C VAL A 91 0.73 1.25 0.51
N MET A 92 0.84 1.14 -0.81
CA MET A 92 0.38 2.18 -1.74
C MET A 92 -1.14 2.40 -1.68
N ILE A 93 -1.94 1.32 -1.60
CA ILE A 93 -3.39 1.43 -1.41
C ILE A 93 -3.71 2.03 -0.04
N ALA A 94 -3.01 1.62 1.02
CA ALA A 94 -3.17 2.21 2.36
C ALA A 94 -2.83 3.70 2.38
N PHE A 95 -1.82 4.12 1.64
CA PHE A 95 -1.44 5.52 1.47
C PHE A 95 -2.51 6.33 0.72
N ALA A 96 -3.00 5.81 -0.40
CA ALA A 96 -4.08 6.43 -1.18
C ALA A 96 -5.36 6.57 -0.34
N ALA A 97 -5.67 5.57 0.48
CA ALA A 97 -6.80 5.59 1.43
C ALA A 97 -6.60 6.51 2.65
N GLY A 98 -5.38 7.02 2.88
CA GLY A 98 -5.06 7.85 4.03
C GLY A 98 -4.95 7.07 5.35
N PHE A 99 -4.74 5.76 5.30
CA PHE A 99 -4.45 4.94 6.49
C PHE A 99 -3.01 5.13 6.97
N VAL A 100 -2.11 5.46 6.04
CA VAL A 100 -0.76 5.91 6.31
C VAL A 100 -0.52 7.25 5.61
N GLU A 101 0.36 8.06 6.18
CA GLU A 101 0.66 9.42 5.74
C GLU A 101 2.06 9.50 5.16
N THR A 102 2.33 10.55 4.37
CA THR A 102 3.65 10.75 3.76
C THR A 102 4.79 10.81 4.79
N ASN A 103 4.53 11.35 5.98
CA ASN A 103 5.50 11.42 7.08
C ASN A 103 5.84 10.05 7.69
N ASP A 104 5.06 9.02 7.39
CA ASP A 104 5.35 7.65 7.83
C ASP A 104 6.47 7.01 7.00
N PHE A 105 6.88 7.63 5.89
CA PHE A 105 7.94 7.14 5.02
C PHE A 105 9.24 7.91 5.22
N GLN A 106 10.38 7.27 4.95
CA GLN A 106 11.69 7.90 4.86
C GLN A 106 12.03 8.31 3.43
N ASN A 107 13.08 9.13 3.26
CA ASN A 107 13.59 9.48 1.94
C ASN A 107 14.28 8.27 1.29
N PRO A 108 14.14 8.07 -0.04
CA PRO A 108 13.54 9.00 -1.01
C PRO A 108 12.01 8.90 -1.16
N ALA A 109 11.38 7.84 -0.64
CA ALA A 109 9.97 7.56 -0.85
C ALA A 109 9.04 8.67 -0.34
N ARG A 110 9.36 9.30 0.80
CA ARG A 110 8.62 10.48 1.31
C ARG A 110 8.49 11.57 0.24
N GLY A 111 9.59 11.93 -0.42
CA GLY A 111 9.59 12.96 -1.45
C GLY A 111 8.76 12.58 -2.68
N MET A 112 8.86 11.32 -3.12
CA MET A 112 8.07 10.82 -4.24
C MET A 112 6.57 10.78 -3.93
N LEU A 113 6.18 10.33 -2.74
CA LEU A 113 4.79 10.29 -2.29
C LEU A 113 4.22 11.69 -2.06
N SER A 114 5.03 12.65 -1.59
CA SER A 114 4.64 14.06 -1.54
C SER A 114 4.34 14.59 -2.95
N HIS A 115 5.21 14.31 -3.92
CA HIS A 115 5.01 14.71 -5.30
C HIS A 115 3.74 14.07 -5.90
N LEU A 116 3.56 12.76 -5.71
CA LEU A 116 2.36 12.04 -6.14
C LEU A 116 1.08 12.62 -5.53
N THR A 117 1.11 12.96 -4.24
CA THR A 117 -0.02 13.59 -3.55
C THR A 117 -0.40 14.92 -4.19
N PHE A 118 0.60 15.69 -4.59
CA PHE A 118 0.39 16.98 -5.24
C PHE A 118 -0.17 16.82 -6.66
N THR A 119 0.37 15.88 -7.44
CA THR A 119 -0.03 15.68 -8.84
C THR A 119 -1.36 14.96 -9.01
N GLN A 120 -1.75 14.10 -8.06
CA GLN A 120 -3.00 13.31 -8.08
C GLN A 120 -3.91 13.66 -6.91
N TRP A 121 -3.88 14.93 -6.47
CA TRP A 121 -4.64 15.36 -5.31
C TRP A 121 -6.16 15.07 -5.42
N PRO A 122 -6.84 15.37 -6.54
CA PRO A 122 -8.27 15.10 -6.66
C PRO A 122 -8.62 13.63 -6.48
N GLU A 123 -7.86 12.72 -7.09
CA GLU A 123 -8.05 11.27 -7.01
C GLU A 123 -7.80 10.77 -5.58
N ILE A 124 -6.69 11.20 -4.96
CA ILE A 124 -6.35 10.84 -3.58
C ILE A 124 -7.40 11.36 -2.61
N GLN A 125 -7.90 12.59 -2.80
CA GLN A 125 -8.95 13.14 -1.97
C GLN A 125 -10.25 12.32 -2.10
N SER A 126 -10.62 11.92 -3.31
CA SER A 126 -11.79 11.09 -3.55
C SER A 126 -11.67 9.71 -2.88
N ILE A 127 -10.51 9.05 -3.02
CA ILE A 127 -10.23 7.77 -2.37
C ILE A 127 -10.26 7.91 -0.84
N ARG A 128 -9.63 8.95 -0.28
CA ARG A 128 -9.64 9.22 1.16
C ARG A 128 -11.03 9.50 1.70
N SER A 129 -11.88 10.17 0.93
CA SER A 129 -13.27 10.40 1.29
C SER A 129 -14.03 9.08 1.34
N ALA A 130 -13.95 8.28 0.27
CA ALA A 130 -14.60 6.98 0.20
C ALA A 130 -14.10 6.00 1.28
N ALA A 131 -12.81 6.02 1.60
CA ALA A 131 -12.22 5.15 2.63
C ALA A 131 -12.79 5.38 4.04
N ARG A 132 -13.35 6.57 4.34
CA ARG A 132 -14.00 6.84 5.62
C ARG A 132 -15.28 6.02 5.81
N ASP A 133 -16.06 5.88 4.74
CA ASP A 133 -17.37 5.24 4.78
C ASP A 133 -17.35 3.80 4.25
N ALA A 134 -16.37 3.49 3.40
CA ALA A 134 -16.21 2.22 2.69
C ALA A 134 -14.86 1.56 2.99
N CYS A 135 -14.35 1.68 4.22
CA CYS A 135 -13.06 1.09 4.60
C CYS A 135 -12.97 -0.43 4.31
N ALA A 136 -14.06 -1.16 4.51
CA ALA A 136 -14.11 -2.59 4.19
C ALA A 136 -13.92 -2.86 2.68
N ASP A 137 -14.46 -2.00 1.81
CA ASP A 137 -14.31 -2.12 0.36
C ASP A 137 -12.85 -1.80 -0.06
N VAL A 138 -12.22 -0.80 0.57
CA VAL A 138 -10.78 -0.51 0.38
C VAL A 138 -9.91 -1.68 0.83
N GLN A 139 -10.23 -2.31 1.96
CA GLN A 139 -9.52 -3.50 2.43
C GLN A 139 -9.71 -4.68 1.46
N ALA A 140 -10.91 -4.88 0.93
CA ALA A 140 -11.18 -5.91 -0.06
C ALA A 140 -10.39 -5.68 -1.36
N LEU A 141 -10.30 -4.43 -1.82
CA LEU A 141 -9.46 -4.04 -2.95
C LEU A 141 -7.98 -4.33 -2.67
N GLN A 142 -7.47 -3.94 -1.49
CA GLN A 142 -6.09 -4.22 -1.09
C GLN A 142 -5.77 -5.72 -1.11
N GLN A 143 -6.65 -6.56 -0.59
CA GLN A 143 -6.48 -8.01 -0.61
C GLN A 143 -6.53 -8.59 -2.02
N ALA A 144 -7.45 -8.10 -2.87
CA ALA A 144 -7.55 -8.54 -4.25
C ALA A 144 -6.30 -8.15 -5.06
N ALA A 145 -5.80 -6.93 -4.88
CA ALA A 145 -4.57 -6.45 -5.51
C ALA A 145 -3.34 -7.26 -5.05
N SER A 146 -3.23 -7.53 -3.76
CA SER A 146 -2.14 -8.34 -3.19
C SER A 146 -2.13 -9.76 -3.75
N ARG A 147 -3.30 -10.38 -3.86
CA ARG A 147 -3.46 -11.72 -4.48
C ARG A 147 -3.06 -11.70 -5.94
N PHE A 148 -3.47 -10.68 -6.69
CA PHE A 148 -3.07 -10.54 -8.09
C PHE A 148 -1.56 -10.48 -8.25
N VAL A 149 -0.87 -9.62 -7.48
CA VAL A 149 0.59 -9.52 -7.51
C VAL A 149 1.26 -10.85 -7.16
N ILE A 150 0.80 -11.55 -6.11
CA ILE A 150 1.33 -12.87 -5.74
C ILE A 150 1.20 -13.88 -6.89
N GLU A 151 0.04 -13.96 -7.53
CA GLU A 151 -0.18 -14.91 -8.63
C GLU A 151 0.63 -14.52 -9.87
N GLN A 152 0.80 -13.23 -10.14
CA GLN A 152 1.64 -12.71 -11.22
C GLN A 152 3.11 -13.06 -11.00
N THR A 153 3.64 -12.82 -9.80
CA THR A 153 5.02 -13.20 -9.43
C THR A 153 5.24 -14.71 -9.56
N ARG A 154 4.28 -15.54 -9.12
CA ARG A 154 4.35 -17.00 -9.28
C ARG A 154 4.39 -17.41 -10.75
N LEU A 155 3.58 -16.78 -11.61
CA LEU A 155 3.58 -17.06 -13.04
C LEU A 155 4.92 -16.68 -13.69
N ALA A 156 5.47 -15.51 -13.35
CA ALA A 156 6.77 -15.05 -13.83
C ALA A 156 7.90 -16.03 -13.44
N GLN A 157 7.93 -16.44 -12.17
CA GLN A 157 8.90 -17.43 -11.67
C GLN A 157 8.78 -18.78 -12.39
N MET A 158 7.56 -19.29 -12.57
CA MET A 158 7.33 -20.54 -13.31
C MET A 158 7.81 -20.42 -14.76
N THR A 159 7.52 -19.31 -15.43
CA THR A 159 7.91 -19.06 -16.82
C THR A 159 9.43 -18.99 -16.96
N HIS A 160 10.12 -18.34 -16.03
CA HIS A 160 11.58 -18.30 -16.00
C HIS A 160 12.18 -19.71 -15.85
N VAL A 161 11.65 -20.55 -14.95
CA VAL A 161 12.09 -21.94 -14.78
C VAL A 161 11.88 -22.77 -16.05
N VAL A 162 10.75 -22.62 -16.75
CA VAL A 162 10.47 -23.34 -18.00
C VAL A 162 11.49 -22.97 -19.07
N ASN A 163 11.75 -21.66 -19.25
CA ASN A 163 12.67 -21.15 -20.26
C ASN A 163 14.11 -21.64 -20.03
N VAL A 164 14.52 -21.82 -18.77
CA VAL A 164 15.86 -22.30 -18.41
C VAL A 164 15.98 -23.84 -18.51
N ARG A 165 14.92 -24.59 -18.23
CA ARG A 165 14.99 -26.06 -18.08
C ARG A 165 14.35 -26.87 -19.22
N ASN A 166 13.85 -26.22 -20.26
CA ASN A 166 13.28 -26.84 -21.47
C ASN A 166 12.33 -28.02 -21.15
N GLN A 167 11.34 -27.78 -20.29
CA GLN A 167 10.49 -28.83 -19.71
C GLN A 167 9.21 -29.06 -20.53
N GLY A 168 8.82 -30.33 -20.70
CA GLY A 168 7.75 -30.78 -21.59
C GLY A 168 6.29 -30.51 -21.15
N ARG A 169 5.37 -31.34 -21.66
CA ARG A 169 3.91 -31.14 -21.69
C ARG A 169 3.24 -30.91 -20.32
N GLU A 170 3.75 -31.53 -19.25
CA GLU A 170 3.23 -31.35 -17.88
C GLU A 170 3.45 -29.92 -17.35
N THR A 171 4.56 -29.30 -17.73
CA THR A 171 4.91 -27.93 -17.33
C THR A 171 4.04 -26.90 -18.05
N ALA A 172 3.71 -27.14 -19.31
CA ALA A 172 2.77 -26.32 -20.07
C ALA A 172 1.36 -26.32 -19.44
N GLU A 173 0.88 -27.47 -18.96
CA GLU A 173 -0.40 -27.56 -18.25
C GLU A 173 -0.37 -26.82 -16.91
N ARG A 174 0.73 -26.91 -16.15
CA ARG A 174 0.92 -26.13 -14.91
C ARG A 174 0.92 -24.63 -15.17
N LEU A 175 1.63 -24.16 -16.20
CA LEU A 175 1.63 -22.75 -16.63
C LEU A 175 0.23 -22.28 -17.02
N ARG A 176 -0.51 -23.08 -17.79
CA ARG A 176 -1.89 -22.77 -18.17
C ARG A 176 -2.82 -22.66 -16.95
N ARG A 177 -2.69 -23.55 -15.96
CA ARG A 177 -3.48 -23.44 -14.71
C ARG A 177 -3.11 -22.19 -13.92
N GLN A 178 -1.82 -21.83 -13.91
CA GLN A 178 -1.34 -20.64 -13.22
C GLN A 178 -1.83 -19.36 -13.92
N SER A 179 -1.80 -19.29 -15.26
CA SER A 179 -2.33 -18.13 -15.99
C SER A 179 -3.82 -17.92 -15.73
N VAL A 180 -4.62 -18.99 -15.66
CA VAL A 180 -6.03 -18.91 -15.27
C VAL A 180 -6.22 -18.36 -13.85
N ARG A 181 -5.31 -18.67 -12.91
CA ARG A 181 -5.35 -18.08 -11.55
C ARG A 181 -5.05 -16.59 -11.56
N VAL A 182 -4.06 -16.16 -12.35
CA VAL A 182 -3.73 -14.75 -12.54
C VAL A 182 -4.92 -14.00 -13.12
N GLU A 183 -5.56 -14.52 -14.17
CA GLU A 183 -6.72 -13.87 -14.79
C GLU A 183 -7.91 -13.73 -13.83
N ARG A 184 -8.16 -14.74 -13.00
CA ARG A 184 -9.19 -14.67 -11.96
C ARG A 184 -8.86 -13.62 -10.90
N ALA A 185 -7.61 -13.58 -10.43
CA ALA A 185 -7.17 -12.60 -9.45
C ALA A 185 -7.24 -11.17 -10.02
N HIS A 186 -6.86 -10.99 -11.28
CA HIS A 186 -6.95 -9.73 -12.00
C HIS A 186 -8.41 -9.26 -12.16
N THR A 187 -9.30 -10.17 -12.55
CA THR A 187 -10.74 -9.89 -12.64
C THR A 187 -11.30 -9.48 -11.29
N GLN A 188 -11.00 -10.23 -10.23
CA GLN A 188 -11.44 -9.91 -8.87
C GLN A 188 -10.93 -8.53 -8.40
N MET A 189 -9.67 -8.20 -8.70
CA MET A 189 -9.11 -6.88 -8.39
C MET A 189 -9.86 -5.76 -9.13
N ARG A 190 -10.14 -5.95 -10.43
CA ARG A 190 -10.90 -4.97 -11.23
C ARG A 190 -12.34 -4.81 -10.76
N GLU A 191 -13.01 -5.90 -10.41
CA GLU A 191 -14.35 -5.86 -9.84
C GLU A 191 -14.37 -5.06 -8.53
N MET A 192 -13.35 -5.25 -7.68
CA MET A 192 -13.27 -4.52 -6.42
C MET A 192 -12.91 -3.04 -6.59
N ALA A 193 -12.07 -2.72 -7.58
CA ALA A 193 -11.84 -1.34 -7.97
C ALA A 193 -13.13 -0.67 -8.45
N ALA A 194 -13.92 -1.35 -9.28
CA ALA A 194 -15.20 -0.84 -9.77
C ALA A 194 -16.23 -0.61 -8.65
N VAL A 195 -16.27 -1.50 -7.64
CA VAL A 195 -17.11 -1.30 -6.44
C VAL A 195 -16.70 -0.04 -5.68
N LEU A 196 -15.39 0.15 -5.46
CA LEU A 196 -14.88 1.35 -4.78
C LEU A 196 -15.15 2.62 -5.60
N GLU A 197 -14.95 2.58 -6.91
CA GLU A 197 -15.29 3.71 -7.79
C GLU A 197 -16.77 4.05 -7.76
N ALA A 198 -17.66 3.06 -7.75
CA ALA A 198 -19.09 3.28 -7.63
C ALA A 198 -19.45 3.94 -6.29
N ARG A 199 -18.78 3.55 -5.19
CA ARG A 199 -18.90 4.22 -3.89
C ARG A 199 -18.42 5.67 -3.94
N MET A 200 -17.28 5.93 -4.57
CA MET A 200 -16.74 7.28 -4.74
C MET A 200 -17.71 8.19 -5.49
N ARG A 201 -18.33 7.71 -6.57
CA ARG A 201 -19.33 8.46 -7.34
C ARG A 201 -20.64 8.65 -6.58
N GLY A 202 -21.08 7.64 -5.82
CA GLY A 202 -22.28 7.70 -5.00
C GLY A 202 -22.17 8.63 -3.78
N ALA A 203 -20.94 8.89 -3.33
CA ALA A 203 -20.65 9.81 -2.22
C ALA A 203 -20.69 11.30 -2.61
N GLY A 204 -20.98 11.64 -3.87
CA GLY A 204 -21.17 13.02 -4.32
C GLY A 204 -19.88 13.86 -4.32
N VAL A 205 -18.76 13.26 -4.73
CA VAL A 205 -17.54 13.99 -5.11
C VAL A 205 -17.64 14.41 -6.58
#